data_AF-A0A946IT45-F1
#
_entry.id   AF-A0A946IT45-F1
#
_cell.length_a   1.000
_cell.length_b   1.000
_cell.length_c   1.000
_cell.angle_alpha   90.00
_cell.angle_beta   90.00
_cell.angle_gamma   90.00
#
_symmetry.space_group_name_H-M   'P 1'
#
loop_
_entity.id
_entity.type
_entity.pdbx_description
1 polymer ?
#
loop_
_entity_poly.entity_id
_entity_poly.type
_entity_poly.pdbx_seq_one_letter_code
_entity_poly.pdbx_strand_id
1 'polypeptide(L)'
;MAAPDQNNQERRDDSGSNEDEVIRPEIQEETGDGRTNLHSSSEHLLDRLLYKGVLPRYAFPTDVTTFYIFDQARYTKFNPRFEFTPSQSLPVALSQYAPGKTICVSDKFYTSSAIYAPQESERDKAWNKRRLYYECQSCGFAKTMSLTEGNINQEIDCAACNKSTSMGPAKHWLIPPGFAHAIDIDPGTTSDYEPERSYPTAAKLTVPAVPDQWIEINDFLRVYHTRENLLVTNKGPRGDGYTYCLSCGRIESNYVSHFVTSAHTKPFPDTNGRCPRSKGIGENLVLGTEFISDVLLISIRVKPPLQLEYFKSSTKVALRTLSEALKKASCLLLELEQQELEAEFRIAFTEEGRENMEVEIYIYDTLPGGAGFTKQICDLGIDVFKKALEVLTECPEGCDSSCYRCLRSFNNKFHHNFLNRDLGASLLNYLLESGNEYIPDQNRLKSSAKLLYEDLRRQCKESIITLDKTISPAGYSNLKIPIHISNPDGQEAAVIICDSLTPDTPPNDQLSQFLDNPPGSVIPYPVDELEVKNLLPQISSKLINDLSMR
;
A
#
# COMPACT_ATOMS: atom_id res chain seq x y z
N MET A 1 80.76 38.16 35.99
CA MET A 1 81.00 39.54 36.47
C MET A 1 79.69 40.08 36.99
N ALA A 2 79.72 40.77 38.14
CA ALA A 2 78.70 41.65 38.73
C ALA A 2 77.20 41.44 38.43
N ALA A 3 76.44 41.08 39.47
CA ALA A 3 75.11 41.66 39.76
C ALA A 3 75.32 43.07 40.38
N PRO A 4 74.31 43.96 40.60
CA PRO A 4 72.96 43.70 41.17
C PRO A 4 71.83 44.48 40.41
N ASP A 5 70.62 44.83 40.91
CA ASP A 5 70.03 44.80 42.26
C ASP A 5 68.47 44.77 42.34
N GLN A 6 67.99 44.78 43.58
CA GLN A 6 66.65 44.94 44.20
C GLN A 6 65.76 46.10 43.65
N ASN A 7 64.42 46.11 43.79
CA ASN A 7 63.68 46.15 45.08
C ASN A 7 62.13 45.97 44.96
N ASN A 8 61.51 45.48 46.05
CA ASN A 8 60.10 45.55 46.55
C ASN A 8 59.00 46.32 45.76
N GLN A 9 57.70 45.96 45.77
CA GLN A 9 56.86 45.74 46.98
C GLN A 9 55.45 45.13 46.66
N GLU A 10 54.76 44.63 47.69
CA GLU A 10 53.45 43.93 47.61
C GLU A 10 52.22 44.83 47.37
N ARG A 11 51.15 44.25 46.77
CA ARG A 11 49.74 44.43 47.23
C ARG A 11 48.80 43.37 46.63
N ARG A 12 47.73 43.08 47.40
CA ARG A 12 46.62 42.14 47.10
C ARG A 12 45.68 42.75 46.04
N ASP A 13 44.80 42.03 45.34
CA ASP A 13 43.74 41.13 45.82
C ASP A 13 43.17 40.21 44.72
N ASP A 14 42.62 39.08 45.17
CA ASP A 14 41.41 38.37 44.71
C ASP A 14 41.14 38.07 43.21
N SER A 15 41.23 36.79 42.84
CA SER A 15 40.08 36.02 42.30
C SER A 15 40.50 34.57 42.02
N GLY A 16 39.80 33.59 42.58
CA GLY A 16 40.13 32.16 42.42
C GLY A 16 39.46 31.49 41.22
N SER A 17 40.10 30.44 40.71
CA SER A 17 39.48 29.42 39.87
C SER A 17 40.04 28.05 40.24
N ASN A 18 39.27 27.25 40.97
CA ASN A 18 39.58 25.83 41.16
C ASN A 18 39.35 25.10 39.84
N GLU A 19 40.28 24.21 39.50
CA GLU A 19 40.13 23.25 38.41
C GLU A 19 39.39 22.02 38.95
N ASP A 20 38.11 21.85 38.61
CA ASP A 20 37.37 20.62 38.89
C ASP A 20 37.49 19.65 37.70
N GLU A 21 38.07 18.48 37.96
CA GLU A 21 38.25 17.41 36.96
C GLU A 21 36.90 16.83 36.49
N VAL A 22 36.60 16.94 35.19
CA VAL A 22 35.42 16.28 34.61
C VAL A 22 35.74 14.84 34.24
N ILE A 23 35.34 13.92 35.13
CA ILE A 23 35.37 12.47 34.90
C ILE A 23 34.55 12.13 33.65
N ARG A 24 35.19 11.50 32.66
CA ARG A 24 34.51 10.93 31.49
C ARG A 24 34.12 9.47 31.77
N PRO A 25 32.85 9.06 31.62
CA PRO A 25 32.49 7.65 31.64
C PRO A 25 32.90 7.01 30.30
N GLU A 26 33.76 6.01 30.35
CA GLU A 26 34.04 5.14 29.21
C GLU A 26 32.81 4.25 28.95
N ILE A 27 32.22 4.39 27.76
CA ILE A 27 31.15 3.50 27.29
C ILE A 27 31.81 2.49 26.37
N GLN A 28 31.65 1.20 26.68
CA GLN A 28 32.20 0.10 25.89
C GLN A 28 31.57 0.05 24.50
N GLU A 29 32.39 -0.15 23.46
CA GLU A 29 31.91 -0.36 22.09
C GLU A 29 31.34 -1.78 21.95
N GLU A 30 30.02 -1.91 21.76
CA GLU A 30 29.44 -3.17 21.28
C GLU A 30 29.75 -3.34 19.78
N THR A 31 30.37 -4.46 19.45
CA THR A 31 30.86 -4.75 18.10
C THR A 31 29.77 -5.26 17.16
N GLY A 32 29.52 -4.50 16.09
CA GLY A 32 29.16 -5.06 14.78
C GLY A 32 27.73 -5.55 14.58
N ASP A 33 26.89 -4.68 13.99
CA ASP A 33 25.90 -5.15 13.02
C ASP A 33 25.66 -4.11 11.91
N GLY A 34 25.45 -4.58 10.69
CA GLY A 34 25.54 -3.82 9.43
C GLY A 34 24.32 -2.96 9.12
N ARG A 35 24.00 -1.95 9.95
CA ARG A 35 22.87 -1.04 9.72
C ARG A 35 23.25 0.15 8.84
N THR A 36 22.65 0.21 7.65
CA THR A 36 22.95 1.17 6.59
C THR A 36 22.66 2.63 6.98
N ASN A 37 23.69 3.47 6.84
CA ASN A 37 23.67 4.93 6.69
C ASN A 37 22.56 5.72 7.43
N LEU A 38 22.82 5.95 8.73
CA LEU A 38 22.70 7.25 9.40
C LEU A 38 21.98 8.35 8.61
N HIS A 39 20.72 8.62 8.95
CA HIS A 39 20.16 9.96 8.73
C HIS A 39 21.04 10.99 9.46
N SER A 40 21.43 12.06 8.78
CA SER A 40 22.07 13.23 9.41
C SER A 40 21.10 14.08 10.26
N SER A 41 19.99 13.51 10.73
CA SER A 41 18.91 14.17 11.45
C SER A 41 19.15 14.16 12.97
N SER A 42 20.34 14.59 13.39
CA SER A 42 20.64 14.88 14.80
C SER A 42 21.84 15.83 14.93
N GLU A 43 21.75 17.03 14.33
CA GLU A 43 22.50 18.19 14.83
C GLU A 43 21.83 18.80 16.08
N HIS A 44 20.55 18.47 16.33
CA HIS A 44 19.80 18.92 17.49
C HIS A 44 19.28 17.76 18.33
N LEU A 45 19.38 17.91 19.66
CA LEU A 45 18.97 16.91 20.65
C LEU A 45 17.45 16.63 20.58
N LEU A 46 16.64 17.67 20.32
CA LEU A 46 15.18 17.54 20.23
C LEU A 46 14.76 16.58 19.11
N ASP A 47 15.33 16.75 17.91
CA ASP A 47 15.07 15.87 16.75
C ASP A 47 15.47 14.43 17.07
N ARG A 48 16.57 14.22 17.78
CA ARG A 48 17.03 12.88 18.19
C ARG A 48 16.07 12.23 19.20
N LEU A 49 15.54 13.01 20.15
CA LEU A 49 14.57 12.53 21.15
C LEU A 49 13.21 12.22 20.53
N LEU A 50 12.74 13.03 19.57
CA LEU A 50 11.52 12.77 18.80
C LEU A 50 11.68 11.57 17.86
N TYR A 51 12.82 11.46 17.16
CA TYR A 51 13.15 10.33 16.29
C TYR A 51 13.23 9.00 17.05
N LYS A 52 13.86 8.99 18.23
CA LYS A 52 13.90 7.82 19.12
C LYS A 52 12.57 7.57 19.86
N GLY A 53 11.59 8.45 19.74
CA GLY A 53 10.28 8.33 20.39
C GLY A 53 10.34 8.44 21.92
N VAL A 54 11.34 9.15 22.45
CA VAL A 54 11.42 9.52 23.88
C VAL A 54 10.43 10.65 24.20
N LEU A 55 10.13 11.48 23.21
CA LEU A 55 9.09 12.52 23.28
C LEU A 55 7.93 12.17 22.33
N PRO A 56 6.67 12.46 22.72
CA PRO A 56 5.50 12.22 21.88
C PRO A 56 5.50 13.10 20.62
N ARG A 57 5.49 12.47 19.44
CA ARG A 57 5.46 13.17 18.16
C ARG A 57 4.13 13.86 17.83
N TYR A 58 3.02 13.47 18.47
CA TYR A 58 1.73 14.15 18.28
C TYR A 58 1.77 15.63 18.74
N ALA A 59 2.58 15.95 19.76
CA ALA A 59 2.72 17.30 20.29
C ALA A 59 3.74 18.15 19.49
N PHE A 60 4.66 17.49 18.78
CA PHE A 60 5.73 18.12 18.00
C PHE A 60 5.95 17.33 16.71
N PRO A 61 5.06 17.47 15.70
CA PRO A 61 5.20 16.77 14.44
C PRO A 61 6.42 17.31 13.67
N THR A 62 7.44 16.45 13.50
CA THR A 62 8.68 16.75 12.75
C THR A 62 8.45 16.84 11.25
N ASP A 63 7.49 16.05 10.75
CA ASP A 63 7.28 15.81 9.32
C ASP A 63 6.02 16.52 8.82
N VAL A 64 5.93 17.83 9.12
CA VAL A 64 4.85 18.71 8.64
C VAL A 64 5.20 19.27 7.27
N THR A 65 4.21 19.38 6.40
CA THR A 65 4.33 19.99 5.08
C THR A 65 3.26 21.06 4.90
N THR A 66 3.70 22.24 4.50
CA THR A 66 2.84 23.41 4.30
C THR A 66 2.39 23.52 2.85
N PHE A 67 1.13 23.88 2.64
CA PHE A 67 0.61 24.35 1.36
C PHE A 67 0.55 25.88 1.36
N TYR A 68 1.25 26.52 0.42
CA TYR A 68 1.38 27.98 0.35
C TYR A 68 0.42 28.60 -0.68
N ILE A 69 -0.34 29.60 -0.25
CA ILE A 69 -1.17 30.47 -1.10
C ILE A 69 -0.61 31.90 -1.01
N PHE A 70 -0.18 32.48 -2.13
CA PHE A 70 0.56 33.75 -2.15
C PHE A 70 -0.35 34.98 -2.01
N ASP A 71 0.02 35.92 -1.12
CA ASP A 71 -0.59 37.27 -1.11
C ASP A 71 0.06 38.09 -2.24
N GLN A 72 -0.56 38.10 -3.42
CA GLN A 72 0.00 38.75 -4.60
C GLN A 72 0.25 40.26 -4.42
N ALA A 73 -0.47 40.93 -3.52
CA ALA A 73 -0.34 42.37 -3.28
C ALA A 73 0.82 42.72 -2.34
N ARG A 74 1.18 41.83 -1.40
CA ARG A 74 2.24 42.05 -0.40
C ARG A 74 3.48 41.17 -0.57
N TYR A 75 3.46 40.22 -1.49
CA TYR A 75 4.61 39.36 -1.79
C TYR A 75 5.75 40.15 -2.43
N THR A 76 6.98 39.93 -1.96
CA THR A 76 8.20 40.31 -2.69
C THR A 76 9.21 39.17 -2.64
N LYS A 77 10.16 39.14 -3.59
CA LYS A 77 11.20 38.10 -3.65
C LYS A 77 12.02 37.96 -2.35
N PHE A 78 12.17 39.05 -1.60
CA PHE A 78 12.93 39.09 -0.34
C PHE A 78 12.06 39.01 0.92
N ASN A 79 10.72 39.06 0.76
CA ASN A 79 9.75 38.93 1.84
C ASN A 79 8.52 38.17 1.28
N PRO A 80 8.58 36.84 1.21
CA PRO A 80 7.47 36.03 0.73
C PRO A 80 6.28 36.17 1.70
N ARG A 81 5.14 36.62 1.18
CA ARG A 81 3.89 36.78 1.94
C ARG A 81 2.83 35.83 1.41
N PHE A 82 2.06 35.27 2.34
CA PHE A 82 1.05 34.26 2.06
C PHE A 82 -0.30 34.74 2.59
N GLU A 83 -1.37 34.51 1.81
CA GLU A 83 -2.76 34.71 2.24
C GLU A 83 -3.12 33.61 3.25
N PHE A 84 -2.75 32.36 2.95
CA PHE A 84 -2.96 31.19 3.79
C PHE A 84 -1.78 30.21 3.72
N THR A 85 -1.54 29.50 4.82
CA THR A 85 -0.52 28.45 4.94
C THR A 85 -1.07 27.22 5.71
N PRO A 86 -2.12 26.54 5.21
CA PRO A 86 -2.56 25.29 5.83
C PRO A 86 -1.43 24.24 5.81
N SER A 87 -1.36 23.44 6.85
CA SER A 87 -0.28 22.47 7.06
C SER A 87 -0.85 21.13 7.52
N GLN A 88 -0.18 20.04 7.12
CA GLN A 88 -0.58 18.66 7.38
C GLN A 88 0.67 17.80 7.61
N SER A 89 0.52 16.62 8.22
CA SER A 89 1.61 15.64 8.22
C SER A 89 1.92 15.21 6.77
N LEU A 90 3.18 14.94 6.46
CA LEU A 90 3.60 14.66 5.09
C LEU A 90 2.89 13.42 4.46
N PRO A 91 2.61 12.31 5.18
CA PRO A 91 1.77 11.23 4.64
C PRO A 91 0.37 11.70 4.18
N VAL A 92 -0.27 12.59 4.94
CA VAL A 92 -1.58 13.18 4.61
C VAL A 92 -1.47 14.21 3.48
N ALA A 93 -0.40 15.02 3.48
CA ALA A 93 -0.11 15.98 2.41
C ALA A 93 0.11 15.27 1.06
N LEU A 94 0.68 14.06 1.03
CA LEU A 94 0.78 13.25 -0.19
C LEU A 94 -0.58 12.77 -0.73
N SER A 95 -1.65 12.80 0.07
CA SER A 95 -3.05 12.61 -0.39
C SER A 95 -3.71 13.91 -0.82
N GLN A 96 -3.60 14.95 0.01
CA GLN A 96 -4.40 16.17 -0.12
C GLN A 96 -3.74 17.24 -0.98
N TYR A 97 -2.41 17.36 -0.91
CA TYR A 97 -1.63 18.45 -1.51
C TYR A 97 -0.81 17.99 -2.73
N ALA A 98 -0.91 16.72 -3.13
CA ALA A 98 -0.24 16.19 -4.31
C ALA A 98 -0.61 16.99 -5.59
N PRO A 99 0.30 17.10 -6.58
CA PRO A 99 0.05 17.87 -7.79
C PRO A 99 -1.23 17.43 -8.51
N GLY A 100 -2.02 18.41 -8.94
CA GLY A 100 -3.35 18.21 -9.55
C GLY A 100 -4.51 18.10 -8.55
N LYS A 101 -4.25 18.06 -7.24
CA LYS A 101 -5.29 18.15 -6.20
C LYS A 101 -5.74 19.58 -5.94
N THR A 102 -6.99 19.72 -5.54
CA THR A 102 -7.61 21.00 -5.21
C THR A 102 -7.99 21.03 -3.73
N ILE A 103 -7.65 22.12 -3.05
CA ILE A 103 -7.85 22.31 -1.61
C ILE A 103 -8.83 23.47 -1.43
N CYS A 104 -9.86 23.27 -0.61
CA CYS A 104 -10.78 24.35 -0.25
C CYS A 104 -10.22 25.15 0.95
N VAL A 105 -10.08 26.46 0.79
CA VAL A 105 -9.67 27.39 1.85
C VAL A 105 -10.51 28.66 1.72
N SER A 106 -11.23 29.05 2.78
CA SER A 106 -12.08 30.26 2.79
C SER A 106 -13.03 30.36 1.58
N ASP A 107 -13.80 29.30 1.34
CA ASP A 107 -14.77 29.15 0.24
C ASP A 107 -14.20 29.26 -1.19
N LYS A 108 -12.87 29.22 -1.33
CA LYS A 108 -12.16 29.18 -2.61
C LYS A 108 -11.42 27.86 -2.79
N PHE A 109 -11.28 27.43 -4.04
CA PHE A 109 -10.65 26.17 -4.43
C PHE A 109 -9.28 26.44 -5.09
N TYR A 110 -8.21 25.99 -4.44
CA TYR A 110 -6.82 26.24 -4.84
C TYR A 110 -6.15 24.95 -5.32
N THR A 111 -5.68 24.92 -6.58
CA THR A 111 -5.04 23.72 -7.18
C THR A 111 -3.53 23.67 -6.93
N SER A 112 -3.06 22.55 -6.38
CA SER A 112 -1.64 22.24 -6.16
C SER A 112 -0.91 22.02 -7.47
N SER A 113 0.14 22.81 -7.71
CA SER A 113 0.83 22.89 -9.00
C SER A 113 2.32 23.28 -8.89
N ALA A 114 2.84 23.39 -7.66
CA ALA A 114 4.25 23.63 -7.39
C ALA A 114 4.72 22.91 -6.12
N ILE A 115 5.97 22.45 -6.13
CA ILE A 115 6.76 22.16 -4.94
C ILE A 115 7.47 23.45 -4.54
N TYR A 116 7.21 23.96 -3.34
CA TYR A 116 7.66 25.29 -2.91
C TYR A 116 8.18 25.26 -1.48
N ALA A 117 9.17 26.11 -1.23
CA ALA A 117 9.70 26.42 0.09
C ALA A 117 10.03 27.93 0.12
N PRO A 118 9.81 28.65 1.25
CA PRO A 118 10.13 30.08 1.34
C PRO A 118 11.60 30.39 1.08
N GLN A 119 12.50 29.46 1.41
CA GLN A 119 13.91 29.53 1.04
C GLN A 119 14.19 28.65 -0.18
N GLU A 120 14.65 29.23 -1.31
CA GLU A 120 14.95 28.44 -2.51
C GLU A 120 15.95 27.31 -2.25
N SER A 121 16.90 27.53 -1.33
CA SER A 121 17.92 26.53 -0.95
C SER A 121 17.32 25.24 -0.37
N GLU A 122 16.14 25.28 0.25
CA GLU A 122 15.47 24.08 0.78
C GLU A 122 14.97 23.17 -0.35
N ARG A 123 14.49 23.74 -1.45
CA ARG A 123 14.08 23.01 -2.64
C ARG A 123 15.28 22.39 -3.36
N ASP A 124 16.38 23.12 -3.48
CA ASP A 124 17.64 22.60 -4.04
C ASP A 124 18.24 21.50 -3.12
N LYS A 125 18.20 21.67 -1.79
CA LYS A 125 18.58 20.64 -0.79
C LYS A 125 17.73 19.38 -0.91
N ALA A 126 16.41 19.52 -1.01
CA ALA A 126 15.48 18.39 -1.16
C ALA A 126 15.78 17.62 -2.46
N TRP A 127 15.97 18.33 -3.58
CA TRP A 127 16.35 17.70 -4.85
C TRP A 127 17.71 16.98 -4.78
N ASN A 128 18.69 17.54 -4.09
CA ASN A 128 20.00 16.90 -3.91
C ASN A 128 19.94 15.68 -2.97
N LYS A 129 18.98 15.64 -2.03
CA LYS A 129 18.68 14.49 -1.16
C LYS A 129 17.71 13.46 -1.77
N ARG A 130 17.28 13.63 -3.02
CA ARG A 130 16.38 12.69 -3.71
C ARG A 130 17.00 11.29 -3.80
N ARG A 131 16.15 10.28 -3.80
CA ARG A 131 16.52 8.85 -3.88
C ARG A 131 16.00 8.24 -5.19
N LEU A 132 16.27 6.96 -5.40
CA LEU A 132 15.63 6.12 -6.41
C LEU A 132 14.54 5.28 -5.75
N TYR A 133 13.36 5.24 -6.35
CA TYR A 133 12.25 4.36 -5.97
C TYR A 133 12.19 3.17 -6.91
N TYR A 134 12.12 1.98 -6.33
CA TYR A 134 11.94 0.71 -7.02
C TYR A 134 10.68 0.02 -6.50
N GLU A 135 9.91 -0.60 -7.40
CA GLU A 135 8.70 -1.37 -7.07
C GLU A 135 8.66 -2.65 -7.92
N CYS A 136 8.29 -3.78 -7.30
CA CYS A 136 8.24 -5.07 -7.95
C CYS A 136 6.96 -5.23 -8.76
N GLN A 137 7.10 -5.47 -10.06
CA GLN A 137 5.97 -5.78 -10.95
C GLN A 137 5.36 -7.17 -10.70
N SER A 138 5.98 -8.02 -9.87
CA SER A 138 5.51 -9.39 -9.55
C SER A 138 5.08 -9.64 -8.10
N CYS A 139 5.41 -8.78 -7.14
CA CYS A 139 4.93 -8.91 -5.75
C CYS A 139 4.58 -7.58 -5.06
N GLY A 140 4.64 -6.44 -5.76
CA GLY A 140 4.30 -5.12 -5.19
C GLY A 140 5.27 -4.56 -4.15
N PHE A 141 6.27 -5.33 -3.69
CA PHE A 141 7.32 -4.86 -2.79
C PHE A 141 7.98 -3.60 -3.34
N ALA A 142 8.32 -2.64 -2.47
CA ALA A 142 8.98 -1.40 -2.88
C ALA A 142 10.04 -0.97 -1.87
N LYS A 143 11.07 -0.27 -2.34
CA LYS A 143 12.13 0.30 -1.51
C LYS A 143 12.67 1.61 -2.12
N THR A 144 13.32 2.41 -1.28
CA THR A 144 14.16 3.53 -1.75
C THR A 144 15.64 3.14 -1.68
N MET A 145 16.46 3.68 -2.57
CA MET A 145 17.93 3.51 -2.60
C MET A 145 18.61 4.84 -2.93
N SER A 146 19.84 5.06 -2.49
CA SER A 146 20.58 6.29 -2.83
C SER A 146 20.95 6.35 -4.33
N LEU A 147 21.23 7.56 -4.83
CA LEU A 147 21.70 7.78 -6.20
C LEU A 147 23.10 7.18 -6.49
N THR A 148 23.81 6.69 -5.47
CA THR A 148 25.11 6.02 -5.59
C THR A 148 24.99 4.49 -5.68
N GLU A 149 23.83 3.92 -5.32
CA GLU A 149 23.61 2.46 -5.29
C GLU A 149 22.85 1.94 -6.53
N GLY A 150 22.44 2.83 -7.43
CA GLY A 150 21.68 2.48 -8.64
C GLY A 150 21.54 3.66 -9.59
N ASN A 151 20.92 3.40 -10.75
CA ASN A 151 20.68 4.39 -11.80
C ASN A 151 19.18 4.58 -12.07
N ILE A 152 18.82 5.74 -12.62
CA ILE A 152 17.46 5.99 -13.14
C ILE A 152 17.14 5.01 -14.28
N ASN A 153 15.88 4.60 -14.39
CA ASN A 153 15.38 3.59 -15.34
C ASN A 153 16.03 2.20 -15.22
N GLN A 154 16.87 1.95 -14.22
CA GLN A 154 17.44 0.62 -13.98
C GLN A 154 16.35 -0.34 -13.46
N GLU A 155 16.42 -1.60 -13.88
CA GLU A 155 15.69 -2.71 -13.28
C GLU A 155 16.66 -3.59 -12.48
N ILE A 156 16.21 -4.10 -11.34
CA ILE A 156 16.99 -4.96 -10.45
C ILE A 156 16.16 -6.17 -10.01
N ASP A 157 16.82 -7.16 -9.42
CA ASP A 157 16.16 -8.34 -8.88
C ASP A 157 15.37 -8.00 -7.61
N CYS A 158 14.25 -8.69 -7.38
CA CYS A 158 13.44 -8.44 -6.19
C CYS A 158 13.92 -9.24 -4.98
N ALA A 159 14.30 -8.54 -3.91
CA ALA A 159 14.72 -9.16 -2.65
C ALA A 159 13.59 -9.89 -1.89
N ALA A 160 12.33 -9.70 -2.27
CA ALA A 160 11.19 -10.41 -1.68
C ALA A 160 10.88 -11.70 -2.46
N CYS A 161 10.54 -11.60 -3.75
CA CYS A 161 10.14 -12.76 -4.57
C CYS A 161 11.28 -13.44 -5.34
N ASN A 162 12.53 -12.96 -5.24
CA ASN A 162 13.71 -13.41 -6.01
C ASN A 162 13.55 -13.41 -7.55
N LYS A 163 12.48 -12.85 -8.12
CA LYS A 163 12.31 -12.77 -9.58
C LYS A 163 13.29 -11.74 -10.17
N SER A 164 14.04 -12.18 -11.17
CA SER A 164 15.04 -11.37 -11.87
C SER A 164 14.43 -10.14 -12.54
N THR A 165 15.17 -9.03 -12.56
CA THR A 165 14.84 -7.77 -13.27
C THR A 165 13.37 -7.34 -13.11
N SER A 166 12.81 -7.51 -11.91
CA SER A 166 11.38 -7.31 -11.65
C SER A 166 11.07 -6.07 -10.81
N MET A 167 12.08 -5.46 -10.20
CA MET A 167 12.00 -4.19 -9.46
C MET A 167 12.40 -3.04 -10.37
N GLY A 168 11.45 -2.21 -10.77
CA GLY A 168 11.70 -1.04 -11.63
C GLY A 168 10.65 -0.86 -12.74
N PRO A 169 10.95 -0.01 -13.74
CA PRO A 169 12.15 0.82 -13.88
C PRO A 169 12.29 1.84 -12.75
N ALA A 170 13.52 2.08 -12.30
CA ALA A 170 13.82 3.02 -11.21
C ALA A 170 13.33 4.44 -11.51
N LYS A 171 12.55 5.02 -10.60
CA LYS A 171 12.04 6.41 -10.70
C LYS A 171 12.73 7.33 -9.69
N HIS A 172 12.80 8.63 -9.97
CA HIS A 172 13.25 9.59 -8.94
C HIS A 172 12.24 9.66 -7.81
N TRP A 173 12.72 9.76 -6.57
CA TRP A 173 11.90 9.83 -5.37
C TRP A 173 12.28 11.04 -4.52
N LEU A 174 11.32 11.91 -4.27
CA LEU A 174 11.52 13.18 -3.57
C LEU A 174 10.57 13.30 -2.38
N ILE A 175 11.15 13.66 -1.22
CA ILE A 175 10.43 14.19 -0.07
C ILE A 175 10.14 15.67 -0.36
N PRO A 176 8.88 16.09 -0.59
CA PRO A 176 8.57 17.47 -0.93
C PRO A 176 8.66 18.37 0.31
N PRO A 177 9.45 19.47 0.28
CA PRO A 177 9.56 20.38 1.42
C PRO A 177 8.30 21.24 1.66
N GLY A 178 7.40 21.30 0.68
CA GLY A 178 6.20 22.11 0.71
C GLY A 178 5.52 22.10 -0.67
N PHE A 179 4.25 22.46 -0.68
CA PHE A 179 3.42 22.54 -1.88
C PHE A 179 2.90 23.98 -2.05
N ALA A 180 2.53 24.39 -3.26
CA ALA A 180 1.90 25.69 -3.47
C ALA A 180 0.88 25.66 -4.60
N HIS A 181 -0.07 26.59 -4.48
CA HIS A 181 -0.93 27.02 -5.57
C HIS A 181 -0.17 27.99 -6.48
N ALA A 182 -0.21 27.77 -7.79
CA ALA A 182 0.44 28.65 -8.75
C ALA A 182 -0.42 29.89 -9.08
N ILE A 183 0.20 31.07 -9.07
CA ILE A 183 -0.47 32.37 -9.28
C ILE A 183 -1.10 32.59 -10.67
N ASP A 184 -0.81 31.72 -11.64
CA ASP A 184 -1.34 31.77 -13.01
C ASP A 184 -2.56 30.84 -13.20
N ILE A 185 -3.04 30.22 -12.12
CA ILE A 185 -4.29 29.48 -12.06
C ILE A 185 -5.23 30.28 -11.17
N ASP A 186 -6.37 30.74 -11.69
CA ASP A 186 -7.36 31.42 -10.85
C ASP A 186 -7.99 30.46 -9.83
N PRO A 187 -8.23 30.90 -8.57
CA PRO A 187 -8.91 30.07 -7.59
C PRO A 187 -10.38 29.88 -7.96
N GLY A 188 -10.83 28.62 -7.95
CA GLY A 188 -12.21 28.26 -8.27
C GLY A 188 -13.20 28.64 -7.16
N THR A 189 -14.47 28.81 -7.53
CA THR A 189 -15.57 29.16 -6.59
C THR A 189 -16.65 28.08 -6.47
N THR A 190 -16.59 27.02 -7.28
CA THR A 190 -17.48 25.86 -7.18
C THR A 190 -16.67 24.56 -7.12
N SER A 191 -17.29 23.53 -6.53
CA SER A 191 -16.72 22.18 -6.40
C SER A 191 -16.80 21.35 -7.70
N ASP A 192 -17.21 21.95 -8.82
CA ASP A 192 -17.49 21.24 -10.09
C ASP A 192 -16.22 20.72 -10.78
N TYR A 193 -15.05 21.10 -10.27
CA TYR A 193 -13.77 20.52 -10.67
C TYR A 193 -13.61 19.15 -10.00
N GLU A 194 -13.92 18.05 -10.69
CA GLU A 194 -13.55 16.71 -10.23
C GLU A 194 -12.00 16.62 -10.17
N PRO A 195 -11.38 16.56 -8.98
CA PRO A 195 -9.92 16.52 -8.91
C PRO A 195 -9.41 15.17 -9.39
N GLU A 196 -8.30 15.17 -10.12
CA GLU A 196 -7.77 13.94 -10.68
C GLU A 196 -7.46 12.89 -9.61
N ARG A 197 -7.68 11.62 -9.96
CA ARG A 197 -7.52 10.47 -9.07
C ARG A 197 -6.06 10.04 -8.95
N SER A 198 -5.18 10.96 -8.53
CA SER A 198 -3.94 10.61 -7.84
C SER A 198 -4.24 10.29 -6.37
N TYR A 199 -3.69 9.21 -5.86
CA TYR A 199 -3.72 8.87 -4.43
C TYR A 199 -2.36 8.28 -4.09
N PRO A 200 -1.82 8.50 -2.88
CA PRO A 200 -0.66 7.75 -2.46
C PRO A 200 -1.02 6.28 -2.38
N THR A 201 -0.02 5.47 -2.68
CA THR A 201 0.02 4.08 -2.24
C THR A 201 -0.09 4.04 -0.72
N ALA A 202 -0.82 3.05 -0.20
CA ALA A 202 -0.82 2.75 1.23
C ALA A 202 0.61 2.53 1.73
N ALA A 203 0.85 2.79 3.02
CA ALA A 203 2.19 2.76 3.57
C ALA A 203 2.78 1.34 3.46
N LYS A 204 3.92 1.20 2.78
CA LYS A 204 4.57 -0.08 2.53
C LYS A 204 5.67 -0.36 3.54
N LEU A 205 5.64 -1.52 4.18
CA LEU A 205 6.75 -1.99 5.01
C LEU A 205 7.91 -2.48 4.13
N THR A 206 9.08 -1.85 4.29
CA THR A 206 10.25 -2.04 3.40
C THR A 206 11.25 -3.10 3.88
N VAL A 207 11.14 -3.54 5.14
CA VAL A 207 12.08 -4.47 5.79
C VAL A 207 11.48 -5.86 5.99
N PRO A 208 12.29 -6.94 5.94
CA PRO A 208 11.83 -8.28 6.35
C PRO A 208 11.56 -8.32 7.87
N ALA A 209 10.73 -9.27 8.32
CA ALA A 209 10.60 -9.59 9.74
C ALA A 209 11.88 -10.26 10.28
N VAL A 210 12.19 -10.12 11.57
CA VAL A 210 13.30 -10.87 12.19
C VAL A 210 12.80 -12.22 12.72
N PRO A 211 13.40 -13.37 12.34
CA PRO A 211 12.84 -14.70 12.62
C PRO A 211 12.64 -15.06 14.09
N ASP A 212 13.49 -14.56 14.99
CA ASP A 212 13.53 -15.03 16.39
C ASP A 212 12.52 -14.32 17.32
N GLN A 213 11.65 -13.48 16.77
CA GLN A 213 10.71 -12.64 17.54
C GLN A 213 9.22 -12.93 17.24
N TRP A 214 8.93 -13.97 16.46
CA TRP A 214 7.56 -14.41 16.19
C TRP A 214 6.95 -15.15 17.38
N ILE A 215 5.67 -14.85 17.64
CA ILE A 215 4.80 -15.57 18.58
C ILE A 215 3.89 -16.45 17.73
N GLU A 216 4.08 -17.77 17.81
CA GLU A 216 3.23 -18.75 17.12
C GLU A 216 1.84 -18.79 17.79
N ILE A 217 0.77 -18.66 17.00
CA ILE A 217 -0.63 -18.73 17.44
C ILE A 217 -1.18 -20.13 17.17
N ASN A 218 -0.90 -20.69 15.99
CA ASN A 218 -1.14 -22.09 15.60
C ASN A 218 -0.25 -22.44 14.38
N ASP A 219 -0.39 -23.65 13.82
CA ASP A 219 0.38 -24.14 12.65
C ASP A 219 0.38 -23.21 11.42
N PHE A 220 -0.61 -22.33 11.29
CA PHE A 220 -0.83 -21.47 10.12
C PHE A 220 -0.64 -19.97 10.41
N LEU A 221 -0.65 -19.56 11.68
CA LEU A 221 -0.71 -18.18 12.11
C LEU A 221 0.38 -17.88 13.14
N ARG A 222 1.13 -16.81 12.90
CA ARG A 222 2.09 -16.26 13.86
C ARG A 222 2.10 -14.74 13.79
N VAL A 223 2.40 -14.10 14.92
CA VAL A 223 2.36 -12.64 15.06
C VAL A 223 3.67 -12.09 15.57
N TYR A 224 4.04 -10.88 15.13
CA TYR A 224 5.27 -10.20 15.52
C TYR A 224 5.03 -8.69 15.59
N HIS A 225 5.27 -8.08 16.75
CA HIS A 225 5.21 -6.64 16.92
C HIS A 225 6.60 -6.02 16.81
N THR A 226 6.76 -5.03 15.93
CA THR A 226 7.98 -4.24 15.74
C THR A 226 7.67 -2.75 15.56
N ARG A 227 8.72 -1.92 15.54
CA ARG A 227 8.63 -0.49 15.26
C ARG A 227 9.54 -0.13 14.10
N GLU A 228 8.94 0.16 12.95
CA GLU A 228 9.65 0.21 11.66
C GLU A 228 9.30 1.43 10.81
N ASN A 229 10.12 1.67 9.79
CA ASN A 229 9.85 2.70 8.80
C ASN A 229 8.88 2.20 7.72
N LEU A 230 7.78 2.93 7.55
CA LEU A 230 6.80 2.71 6.50
C LEU A 230 6.99 3.74 5.37
N LEU A 231 7.05 3.25 4.14
CA LEU A 231 7.24 4.05 2.92
C LEU A 231 5.89 4.39 2.29
N VAL A 232 5.53 5.68 2.26
CA VAL A 232 4.35 6.19 1.55
C VAL A 232 4.80 6.88 0.27
N THR A 233 4.20 6.52 -0.87
CA THR A 233 4.54 7.15 -2.15
C THR A 233 3.30 7.55 -2.96
N ASN A 234 3.27 8.76 -3.49
CA ASN A 234 2.33 9.15 -4.53
C ASN A 234 3.02 9.11 -5.90
N LYS A 235 2.59 8.17 -6.73
CA LYS A 235 3.11 7.89 -8.08
C LYS A 235 2.39 8.70 -9.17
N GLY A 236 1.57 9.68 -8.79
CA GLY A 236 0.71 10.41 -9.72
C GLY A 236 -0.49 9.59 -10.21
N PRO A 237 -1.37 10.21 -11.02
CA PRO A 237 -2.42 9.50 -11.76
C PRO A 237 -1.81 8.33 -12.55
N ARG A 238 -2.48 7.18 -12.54
CA ARG A 238 -2.08 5.92 -13.23
C ARG A 238 -0.72 5.31 -12.84
N GLY A 239 0.10 5.99 -12.03
CA GLY A 239 1.45 5.57 -11.68
C GLY A 239 2.57 6.12 -12.59
N ASP A 240 2.22 7.01 -13.52
CA ASP A 240 3.14 7.53 -14.53
C ASP A 240 4.21 8.47 -13.92
N GLY A 241 3.89 9.11 -12.79
CA GLY A 241 4.74 10.06 -12.08
C GLY A 241 4.43 11.51 -12.45
N TYR A 242 5.33 12.39 -12.04
CA TYR A 242 5.25 13.83 -12.22
C TYR A 242 6.42 14.38 -13.03
N THR A 243 6.20 15.48 -13.75
CA THR A 243 7.24 16.30 -14.38
C THR A 243 7.47 17.54 -13.53
N TYR A 244 8.73 17.76 -13.12
CA TYR A 244 9.11 18.74 -12.11
C TYR A 244 10.19 19.70 -12.64
N CYS A 245 9.94 21.02 -12.58
CA CYS A 245 10.92 22.03 -12.99
C CYS A 245 11.90 22.36 -11.86
N LEU A 246 13.17 22.01 -12.07
CA LEU A 246 14.25 22.27 -11.10
C LEU A 246 14.50 23.76 -10.87
N SER A 247 14.03 24.63 -11.78
CA SER A 247 14.30 26.07 -11.79
C SER A 247 13.35 26.88 -10.90
N CYS A 248 12.07 26.52 -10.85
CA CYS A 248 11.03 27.31 -10.17
C CYS A 248 10.12 26.47 -9.25
N GLY A 249 10.26 25.14 -9.27
CA GLY A 249 9.44 24.24 -8.48
C GLY A 249 8.09 23.84 -9.09
N ARG A 250 7.73 24.33 -10.28
CA ARG A 250 6.49 23.94 -10.98
C ARG A 250 6.44 22.43 -11.18
N ILE A 251 5.30 21.81 -10.92
CA ILE A 251 5.11 20.35 -11.04
C ILE A 251 3.75 20.03 -11.64
N GLU A 252 3.71 19.10 -12.58
CA GLU A 252 2.48 18.60 -13.23
C GLU A 252 2.49 17.07 -13.30
N SER A 253 1.31 16.46 -13.46
CA SER A 253 1.18 15.03 -13.72
C SER A 253 1.57 14.73 -15.17
N ASN A 254 2.33 13.65 -15.39
CA ASN A 254 2.71 13.17 -16.72
C ASN A 254 1.51 12.82 -17.62
N TYR A 255 0.33 12.61 -17.03
CA TYR A 255 -0.90 12.22 -17.74
C TYR A 255 -1.60 13.38 -18.46
N VAL A 256 -1.46 14.61 -17.94
CA VAL A 256 -2.36 15.73 -18.31
C VAL A 256 -1.74 16.64 -19.36
N SER A 257 -0.47 16.99 -19.14
CA SER A 257 0.19 18.06 -19.87
C SER A 257 1.71 17.95 -19.81
N HIS A 258 2.35 18.66 -20.73
CA HIS A 258 3.80 18.80 -20.80
C HIS A 258 4.20 20.29 -20.75
N PHE A 259 3.39 21.16 -20.12
CA PHE A 259 3.65 22.61 -20.08
C PHE A 259 4.99 22.90 -19.36
N VAL A 260 5.32 22.13 -18.33
CA VAL A 260 6.55 22.24 -17.52
C VAL A 260 7.80 21.85 -18.33
N THR A 261 7.66 21.07 -19.41
CA THR A 261 8.77 20.75 -20.33
C THR A 261 9.24 21.98 -21.14
N SER A 262 8.37 22.99 -21.27
CA SER A 262 8.59 24.22 -22.05
C SER A 262 8.78 25.47 -21.17
N ALA A 263 8.87 26.67 -21.76
CA ALA A 263 9.01 27.93 -21.02
C ALA A 263 7.66 28.43 -20.46
N HIS A 264 7.41 28.13 -19.18
CA HIS A 264 6.16 28.33 -18.45
C HIS A 264 6.20 29.51 -17.46
N THR A 265 5.07 29.87 -16.86
CA THR A 265 4.98 30.90 -15.80
C THR A 265 5.49 30.34 -14.46
N LYS A 266 6.22 31.17 -13.70
CA LYS A 266 6.65 30.84 -12.34
C LYS A 266 5.40 30.70 -11.44
N PRO A 267 5.37 29.72 -10.52
CA PRO A 267 4.21 29.53 -9.65
C PRO A 267 4.07 30.58 -8.54
N PHE A 268 5.09 31.42 -8.32
CA PHE A 268 5.10 32.50 -7.32
C PHE A 268 5.31 33.87 -8.01
N PRO A 269 4.90 34.99 -7.37
CA PRO A 269 5.10 36.32 -7.95
C PRO A 269 6.58 36.66 -8.14
N ASP A 270 6.93 37.14 -9.33
CA ASP A 270 8.32 37.46 -9.72
C ASP A 270 8.31 38.51 -10.84
N THR A 271 9.30 39.41 -10.85
CA THR A 271 9.34 40.55 -11.77
C THR A 271 9.38 40.17 -13.25
N ASN A 272 9.91 38.99 -13.59
CA ASN A 272 9.95 38.52 -14.97
C ASN A 272 8.77 37.61 -15.32
N GLY A 273 8.03 37.11 -14.32
CA GLY A 273 6.90 36.17 -14.43
C GLY A 273 7.21 34.78 -15.00
N ARG A 274 8.17 34.67 -15.93
CA ARG A 274 8.44 33.48 -16.75
C ARG A 274 9.65 32.70 -16.24
N CYS A 275 9.57 31.38 -16.35
CA CYS A 275 10.63 30.44 -16.05
C CYS A 275 11.37 30.06 -17.35
N PRO A 276 12.70 30.31 -17.46
CA PRO A 276 13.48 29.93 -18.64
C PRO A 276 13.95 28.46 -18.62
N ARG A 277 13.56 27.66 -17.61
CA ARG A 277 13.97 26.25 -17.42
C ARG A 277 15.50 26.05 -17.34
N SER A 278 16.22 27.01 -16.74
CA SER A 278 17.69 27.05 -16.69
C SER A 278 18.36 25.91 -15.91
N LYS A 279 17.69 25.35 -14.89
CA LYS A 279 18.17 24.20 -14.09
C LYS A 279 17.70 22.83 -14.63
N GLY A 280 16.94 22.77 -15.74
CA GLY A 280 16.41 21.50 -16.30
C GLY A 280 15.10 21.00 -15.66
N ILE A 281 14.77 19.72 -15.90
CA ILE A 281 13.56 19.03 -15.42
C ILE A 281 13.90 17.68 -14.77
N GLY A 282 13.09 17.27 -13.80
CA GLY A 282 13.02 15.91 -13.30
C GLY A 282 11.78 15.22 -13.89
N GLU A 283 11.98 14.20 -14.71
CA GLU A 283 10.92 13.38 -15.30
C GLU A 283 10.62 12.15 -14.41
N ASN A 284 9.42 11.57 -14.59
CA ASN A 284 8.96 10.38 -13.89
C ASN A 284 9.13 10.45 -12.35
N LEU A 285 8.96 11.64 -11.79
CA LEU A 285 9.14 11.87 -10.36
C LEU A 285 8.03 11.21 -9.55
N VAL A 286 8.40 10.47 -8.51
CA VAL A 286 7.52 9.97 -7.45
C VAL A 286 7.72 10.85 -6.23
N LEU A 287 6.62 11.29 -5.62
CA LEU A 287 6.67 11.99 -4.33
C LEU A 287 6.49 10.97 -3.21
N GLY A 288 7.14 11.17 -2.06
CA GLY A 288 6.95 10.24 -0.96
C GLY A 288 7.52 10.72 0.38
N THR A 289 7.34 9.87 1.38
CA THR A 289 7.93 10.03 2.71
C THR A 289 8.13 8.66 3.36
N GLU A 290 8.96 8.65 4.40
CA GLU A 290 9.18 7.51 5.28
C GLU A 290 8.86 7.98 6.70
N PHE A 291 8.04 7.23 7.44
CA PHE A 291 7.72 7.55 8.83
C PHE A 291 7.80 6.29 9.69
N ILE A 292 8.17 6.46 10.96
CA ILE A 292 8.22 5.37 11.92
C ILE A 292 6.83 5.18 12.52
N SER A 293 6.33 3.94 12.54
CA SER A 293 5.15 3.54 13.32
C SER A 293 5.39 2.21 14.03
N ASP A 294 4.52 1.91 15.00
CA ASP A 294 4.43 0.58 15.57
C ASP A 294 3.61 -0.30 14.61
N VAL A 295 4.10 -1.50 14.33
CA VAL A 295 3.61 -2.41 13.28
C VAL A 295 3.42 -3.81 13.86
N LEU A 296 2.21 -4.32 13.75
CA LEU A 296 1.89 -5.73 13.97
C LEU A 296 1.96 -6.46 12.63
N LEU A 297 2.92 -7.38 12.50
CA LEU A 297 3.00 -8.37 11.43
C LEU A 297 2.23 -9.62 11.82
N ILE A 298 1.48 -10.16 10.87
CA ILE A 298 0.71 -11.40 10.96
C ILE A 298 1.14 -12.25 9.76
N SER A 299 1.95 -13.28 9.99
CA SER A 299 2.29 -14.26 8.96
C SER A 299 1.19 -15.32 8.87
N ILE A 300 0.82 -15.63 7.63
CA ILE A 300 -0.24 -16.54 7.24
C ILE A 300 0.39 -17.58 6.31
N ARG A 301 0.46 -18.83 6.78
CA ARG A 301 0.85 -19.99 5.97
C ARG A 301 -0.38 -20.70 5.44
N VAL A 302 -0.24 -21.26 4.24
CA VAL A 302 -1.22 -22.17 3.63
C VAL A 302 -0.53 -23.47 3.21
N LYS A 303 -1.31 -24.51 2.94
CA LYS A 303 -0.82 -25.80 2.41
C LYS A 303 -1.51 -26.09 1.07
N PRO A 304 -0.86 -26.83 0.13
CA PRO A 304 -1.48 -27.20 -1.12
C PRO A 304 -2.81 -27.94 -0.88
N PRO A 305 -3.84 -27.77 -1.73
CA PRO A 305 -3.83 -27.04 -3.01
C PRO A 305 -3.93 -25.50 -2.91
N LEU A 306 -4.07 -24.93 -1.72
CA LEU A 306 -4.23 -23.47 -1.54
C LEU A 306 -2.93 -22.72 -1.80
N GLN A 307 -2.99 -21.68 -2.65
CA GLN A 307 -1.85 -20.78 -2.95
C GLN A 307 -2.30 -19.31 -2.97
N LEU A 308 -1.48 -18.43 -2.38
CA LEU A 308 -1.77 -17.01 -2.19
C LEU A 308 -0.95 -16.12 -3.14
N GLU A 309 -1.11 -16.35 -4.45
CA GLU A 309 -0.45 -15.56 -5.50
C GLU A 309 -0.82 -14.07 -5.45
N TYR A 310 0.16 -13.19 -5.22
CA TYR A 310 -0.06 -11.76 -4.93
C TYR A 310 -0.91 -10.99 -5.96
N PHE A 311 -0.79 -11.32 -7.26
CA PHE A 311 -1.53 -10.65 -8.34
C PHE A 311 -2.81 -11.38 -8.78
N LYS A 312 -3.10 -12.56 -8.22
CA LYS A 312 -4.33 -13.31 -8.51
C LYS A 312 -5.53 -12.57 -7.89
N SER A 313 -6.60 -12.41 -8.67
CA SER A 313 -7.74 -11.58 -8.28
C SER A 313 -8.39 -12.08 -6.98
N SER A 314 -8.60 -13.40 -6.88
CA SER A 314 -9.16 -14.05 -5.70
C SER A 314 -8.30 -13.88 -4.45
N THR A 315 -6.99 -14.13 -4.53
CA THR A 315 -6.03 -13.86 -3.45
C THR A 315 -6.11 -12.41 -2.99
N LYS A 316 -6.09 -11.46 -3.93
CA LYS A 316 -6.17 -10.03 -3.62
C LYS A 316 -7.48 -9.66 -2.91
N VAL A 317 -8.61 -10.25 -3.32
CA VAL A 317 -9.90 -10.07 -2.64
C VAL A 317 -9.86 -10.70 -1.25
N ALA A 318 -9.36 -11.92 -1.10
CA ALA A 318 -9.30 -12.63 0.18
C ALA A 318 -8.41 -11.90 1.20
N LEU A 319 -7.17 -11.55 0.82
CA LEU A 319 -6.22 -10.85 1.70
C LEU A 319 -6.66 -9.42 2.01
N ARG A 320 -7.27 -8.69 1.06
CA ARG A 320 -7.85 -7.36 1.36
C ARG A 320 -9.04 -7.46 2.31
N THR A 321 -9.93 -8.43 2.10
CA THR A 321 -11.08 -8.67 2.98
C THR A 321 -10.60 -9.04 4.39
N LEU A 322 -9.61 -9.94 4.50
CA LEU A 322 -9.03 -10.35 5.77
C LEU A 322 -8.31 -9.19 6.48
N SER A 323 -7.56 -8.36 5.76
CA SER A 323 -6.90 -7.15 6.30
C SER A 323 -7.92 -6.17 6.89
N GLU A 324 -9.01 -5.89 6.17
CA GLU A 324 -10.08 -5.01 6.65
C GLU A 324 -10.89 -5.63 7.80
N ALA A 325 -11.09 -6.95 7.80
CA ALA A 325 -11.76 -7.66 8.88
C ALA A 325 -10.93 -7.68 10.18
N LEU A 326 -9.62 -7.94 10.08
CA LEU A 326 -8.68 -7.89 11.21
C LEU A 326 -8.55 -6.46 11.75
N LYS A 327 -8.44 -5.44 10.88
CA LYS A 327 -8.51 -4.02 11.29
C LYS A 327 -9.80 -3.73 12.05
N LYS A 328 -10.96 -4.08 11.48
CA LYS A 328 -12.26 -3.80 12.11
C LYS A 328 -12.44 -4.56 13.44
N ALA A 329 -12.01 -5.83 13.51
CA ALA A 329 -12.03 -6.62 14.74
C ALA A 329 -11.15 -6.00 15.82
N SER A 330 -9.94 -5.55 15.47
CA SER A 330 -9.03 -4.84 16.37
C SER A 330 -9.65 -3.54 16.90
N CYS A 331 -10.26 -2.73 16.04
CA CYS A 331 -10.99 -1.53 16.45
C CYS A 331 -12.15 -1.84 17.39
N LEU A 332 -12.88 -2.94 17.17
CA LEU A 332 -14.01 -3.35 18.03
C LEU A 332 -13.55 -3.89 19.39
N LEU A 333 -12.40 -4.56 19.47
CA LEU A 333 -11.86 -5.10 20.72
C LEU A 333 -11.16 -4.04 21.58
N LEU A 334 -10.57 -3.03 20.96
CA LEU A 334 -9.86 -1.93 21.64
C LEU A 334 -10.67 -0.62 21.72
N GLU A 335 -11.96 -0.65 21.33
CA GLU A 335 -12.87 0.51 21.32
C GLU A 335 -12.35 1.73 20.53
N LEU A 336 -11.66 1.50 19.40
CA LEU A 336 -11.02 2.51 18.56
C LEU A 336 -11.87 2.96 17.37
N GLU A 337 -11.63 4.17 16.87
CA GLU A 337 -12.12 4.61 15.57
C GLU A 337 -11.36 3.93 14.42
N GLN A 338 -12.03 3.77 13.27
CA GLN A 338 -11.46 3.08 12.09
C GLN A 338 -10.34 3.86 11.38
N GLN A 339 -10.05 5.09 11.83
CA GLN A 339 -8.97 5.93 11.33
C GLN A 339 -7.65 5.70 12.09
N GLU A 340 -7.68 5.10 13.28
CA GLU A 340 -6.50 4.91 14.14
C GLU A 340 -5.53 3.84 13.61
N LEU A 341 -6.05 2.89 12.83
CA LEU A 341 -5.33 1.75 12.29
C LEU A 341 -5.47 1.69 10.77
N GLU A 342 -4.41 1.30 10.08
CA GLU A 342 -4.48 0.84 8.70
C GLU A 342 -3.85 -0.54 8.52
N ALA A 343 -4.31 -1.28 7.50
CA ALA A 343 -3.91 -2.67 7.27
C ALA A 343 -3.62 -2.93 5.79
N GLU A 344 -2.46 -3.54 5.55
CA GLU A 344 -1.94 -3.88 4.22
C GLU A 344 -1.36 -5.30 4.21
N PHE A 345 -1.05 -5.82 3.03
CA PHE A 345 -0.47 -7.16 2.89
C PHE A 345 0.68 -7.20 1.88
N ARG A 346 1.54 -8.20 2.02
CA ARG A 346 2.69 -8.50 1.15
C ARG A 346 2.98 -10.00 1.16
N ILE A 347 3.82 -10.45 0.23
CA ILE A 347 4.42 -11.80 0.34
C ILE A 347 5.39 -11.86 1.52
N ALA A 348 5.53 -13.03 2.14
CA ALA A 348 6.52 -13.22 3.21
C ALA A 348 7.95 -13.24 2.64
N PHE A 349 8.93 -12.84 3.45
CA PHE A 349 10.36 -12.82 3.08
C PHE A 349 11.04 -14.18 3.30
N THR A 350 10.36 -15.26 2.91
CA THR A 350 10.73 -16.66 3.19
C THR A 350 10.77 -17.49 1.90
N GLU A 351 11.15 -18.76 1.99
CA GLU A 351 11.04 -19.70 0.85
C GLU A 351 9.57 -19.99 0.54
N GLU A 352 8.77 -20.30 1.56
CA GLU A 352 7.32 -20.46 1.46
C GLU A 352 6.65 -19.23 0.81
N GLY A 353 7.09 -18.01 1.16
CA GLY A 353 6.56 -16.78 0.56
C GLY A 353 6.92 -16.58 -0.92
N ARG A 354 8.03 -17.16 -1.39
CA ARG A 354 8.39 -17.19 -2.82
C ARG A 354 7.57 -18.21 -3.60
N GLU A 355 7.10 -19.25 -2.93
CA GLU A 355 6.23 -20.30 -3.49
C GLU A 355 4.73 -19.94 -3.41
N ASN A 356 4.39 -18.74 -2.90
CA ASN A 356 3.03 -18.27 -2.62
C ASN A 356 2.32 -19.06 -1.49
N MET A 357 3.08 -19.74 -0.65
CA MET A 357 2.61 -20.54 0.49
C MET A 357 2.60 -19.74 1.81
N GLU A 358 3.29 -18.59 1.87
CA GLU A 358 3.29 -17.70 3.04
C GLU A 358 3.11 -16.22 2.64
N VAL A 359 2.21 -15.52 3.32
CA VAL A 359 2.00 -14.06 3.17
C VAL A 359 2.01 -13.37 4.51
N GLU A 360 2.26 -12.06 4.51
CA GLU A 360 2.23 -11.22 5.70
C GLU A 360 1.17 -10.14 5.56
N ILE A 361 0.20 -10.11 6.47
CA ILE A 361 -0.64 -8.93 6.72
C ILE A 361 0.08 -8.09 7.77
N TYR A 362 0.14 -6.78 7.57
CA TYR A 362 0.66 -5.84 8.57
C TYR A 362 -0.35 -4.75 8.89
N ILE A 363 -0.62 -4.59 10.18
CA ILE A 363 -1.45 -3.53 10.75
C ILE A 363 -0.51 -2.50 11.37
N TYR A 364 -0.76 -1.22 11.15
CA TYR A 364 0.05 -0.13 11.70
C TYR A 364 -0.82 1.01 12.25
N ASP A 365 -0.32 1.68 13.28
CA ASP A 365 -0.97 2.88 13.81
C ASP A 365 -0.79 4.03 12.80
N THR A 366 -1.86 4.78 12.51
CA THR A 366 -1.83 5.90 11.55
C THR A 366 -1.19 7.16 12.14
N LEU A 367 -1.15 7.29 13.46
CA LEU A 367 -0.51 8.38 14.17
C LEU A 367 1.03 8.31 14.06
N PRO A 368 1.71 9.36 13.55
CA PRO A 368 3.16 9.35 13.38
C PRO A 368 3.92 9.09 14.68
N GLY A 369 4.71 8.01 14.69
CA GLY A 369 5.47 7.55 15.84
C GLY A 369 4.87 6.36 16.58
N GLY A 370 3.64 5.92 16.26
CA GLY A 370 2.95 4.85 16.97
C GLY A 370 2.21 5.34 18.21
N ALA A 371 0.98 4.83 18.40
CA ALA A 371 0.16 5.00 19.59
C ALA A 371 0.26 3.77 20.52
N GLY A 372 0.80 2.66 20.02
CA GLY A 372 0.93 1.39 20.74
C GLY A 372 -0.33 0.53 20.68
N PHE A 373 -1.24 0.77 19.74
CA PHE A 373 -2.43 -0.08 19.57
C PHE A 373 -2.05 -1.42 18.96
N THR A 374 -1.22 -1.44 17.91
CA THR A 374 -0.64 -2.67 17.34
C THR A 374 -0.03 -3.63 18.36
N LYS A 375 0.61 -3.11 19.41
CA LYS A 375 1.11 -3.94 20.51
C LYS A 375 -0.03 -4.63 21.28
N GLN A 376 -1.07 -3.88 21.64
CA GLN A 376 -2.25 -4.44 22.33
C GLN A 376 -2.98 -5.47 21.45
N ILE A 377 -3.03 -5.26 20.12
CA ILE A 377 -3.57 -6.24 19.17
C ILE A 377 -2.72 -7.52 19.17
N CYS A 378 -1.39 -7.40 19.27
CA CYS A 378 -0.49 -8.55 19.41
C CYS A 378 -0.80 -9.36 20.68
N ASP A 379 -0.98 -8.66 21.81
CA ASP A 379 -1.27 -9.27 23.12
C ASP A 379 -2.65 -9.96 23.18
N LEU A 380 -3.62 -9.58 22.32
CA LEU A 380 -4.92 -10.24 22.17
C LEU A 380 -4.85 -11.61 21.43
N GLY A 381 -3.77 -11.87 20.69
CA GLY A 381 -3.52 -13.16 20.02
C GLY A 381 -4.71 -13.69 19.20
N ILE A 382 -5.14 -14.92 19.50
CA ILE A 382 -6.19 -15.64 18.77
C ILE A 382 -7.56 -14.92 18.75
N ASP A 383 -7.87 -14.08 19.74
CA ASP A 383 -9.21 -13.51 19.88
C ASP A 383 -9.50 -12.42 18.83
N VAL A 384 -8.47 -11.77 18.29
CA VAL A 384 -8.59 -10.85 17.13
C VAL A 384 -9.08 -11.61 15.90
N PHE A 385 -8.56 -12.83 15.67
CA PHE A 385 -8.92 -13.67 14.54
C PHE A 385 -10.35 -14.23 14.68
N LYS A 386 -10.73 -14.69 15.88
CA LYS A 386 -12.12 -15.09 16.17
C LYS A 386 -13.08 -13.92 15.93
N LYS A 387 -12.73 -12.72 16.40
CA LYS A 387 -13.58 -11.54 16.22
C LYS A 387 -13.65 -11.08 14.75
N ALA A 388 -12.58 -11.24 13.98
CA ALA A 388 -12.59 -11.01 12.54
C ALA A 388 -13.49 -12.02 11.81
N LEU A 389 -13.51 -13.29 12.25
CA LEU A 389 -14.41 -14.30 11.71
C LEU A 389 -15.89 -13.97 12.00
N GLU A 390 -16.23 -13.54 13.21
CA GLU A 390 -17.57 -13.03 13.53
C GLU A 390 -17.97 -11.86 12.59
N VAL A 391 -17.08 -10.87 12.39
CA VAL A 391 -17.32 -9.73 11.49
C VAL A 391 -17.57 -10.14 10.04
N LEU A 392 -16.96 -11.24 9.58
CA LEU A 392 -17.13 -11.78 8.24
C LEU A 392 -18.43 -12.58 8.07
N THR A 393 -18.76 -13.41 9.07
CA THR A 393 -19.90 -14.33 9.05
C THR A 393 -21.23 -13.66 9.43
N GLU A 394 -21.23 -12.80 10.46
CA GLU A 394 -22.41 -12.15 11.02
C GLU A 394 -22.67 -10.77 10.38
N CYS A 395 -23.13 -10.76 9.13
CA CYS A 395 -23.57 -9.53 8.46
C CYS A 395 -25.02 -9.18 8.84
N PRO A 396 -25.31 -8.03 9.50
CA PRO A 396 -26.68 -7.67 9.91
C PRO A 396 -27.68 -7.51 8.75
N GLU A 397 -27.19 -7.18 7.55
CA GLU A 397 -27.99 -6.97 6.33
C GLU A 397 -27.99 -8.21 5.42
N GLY A 398 -27.31 -9.31 5.80
CA GLY A 398 -27.25 -10.53 5.00
C GLY A 398 -26.61 -10.40 3.60
N CYS A 399 -25.73 -9.42 3.38
CA CYS A 399 -25.25 -9.07 2.03
C CYS A 399 -24.35 -10.14 1.36
N ASP A 400 -24.42 -10.22 0.02
CA ASP A 400 -23.72 -11.23 -0.81
C ASP A 400 -22.19 -11.07 -0.93
N SER A 401 -21.64 -9.91 -0.55
CA SER A 401 -20.19 -9.64 -0.66
C SER A 401 -19.69 -8.72 0.45
N SER A 402 -20.11 -7.45 0.44
CA SER A 402 -19.75 -6.48 1.47
C SER A 402 -20.74 -5.31 1.50
N CYS A 403 -21.00 -4.75 2.68
CA CYS A 403 -21.85 -3.58 2.88
C CYS A 403 -21.30 -2.70 4.02
N TYR A 404 -21.88 -1.51 4.21
CA TYR A 404 -21.47 -0.57 5.27
C TYR A 404 -21.78 -1.05 6.70
N ARG A 405 -22.57 -2.12 6.87
CA ARG A 405 -22.77 -2.75 8.19
C ARG A 405 -21.69 -3.78 8.54
N CYS A 406 -21.17 -4.54 7.57
CA CYS A 406 -20.15 -5.57 7.81
C CYS A 406 -18.70 -5.08 7.62
N LEU A 407 -18.31 -4.63 6.42
CA LEU A 407 -16.90 -4.38 6.07
C LEU A 407 -16.60 -3.01 5.45
N ARG A 408 -17.57 -2.37 4.80
CA ARG A 408 -17.33 -1.11 4.07
C ARG A 408 -17.33 0.08 5.02
N SER A 409 -16.39 0.99 4.81
CA SER A 409 -16.31 2.31 5.44
C SER A 409 -15.99 3.37 4.39
N PHE A 410 -15.99 4.64 4.78
CA PHE A 410 -15.54 5.71 3.88
C PHE A 410 -14.02 5.67 3.65
N ASN A 411 -13.24 5.22 4.63
CA ASN A 411 -11.78 5.09 4.53
C ASN A 411 -11.40 4.06 3.46
N ASN A 412 -12.02 2.87 3.50
CA ASN A 412 -11.71 1.77 2.57
C ASN A 412 -12.48 1.85 1.23
N LYS A 413 -13.02 3.01 0.85
CA LYS A 413 -13.82 3.23 -0.38
C LYS A 413 -13.15 2.71 -1.65
N PHE A 414 -11.83 2.86 -1.78
CA PHE A 414 -11.06 2.38 -2.94
C PHE A 414 -10.92 0.85 -2.98
N HIS A 415 -11.16 0.18 -1.86
CA HIS A 415 -11.09 -1.27 -1.71
C HIS A 415 -12.45 -1.96 -1.81
N HIS A 416 -13.59 -1.25 -1.85
CA HIS A 416 -14.94 -1.86 -1.86
C HIS A 416 -15.15 -2.95 -2.91
N ASN A 417 -14.55 -2.79 -4.10
CA ASN A 417 -14.61 -3.79 -5.19
C ASN A 417 -13.75 -5.04 -4.93
N PHE A 418 -12.89 -5.01 -3.90
CA PHE A 418 -12.02 -6.10 -3.46
C PHE A 418 -12.45 -6.68 -2.11
N LEU A 419 -13.70 -6.43 -1.66
CA LEU A 419 -14.23 -6.94 -0.38
C LEU A 419 -15.33 -7.98 -0.59
N ASN A 420 -15.04 -9.23 -0.25
CA ASN A 420 -15.96 -10.36 -0.26
C ASN A 420 -15.85 -11.14 1.05
N ARG A 421 -16.85 -10.97 1.93
CA ARG A 421 -16.90 -11.53 3.28
C ARG A 421 -16.85 -13.06 3.29
N ASP A 422 -17.51 -13.72 2.33
CA ASP A 422 -17.58 -15.19 2.26
C ASP A 422 -16.19 -15.76 1.95
N LEU A 423 -15.45 -15.11 1.03
CA LEU A 423 -14.09 -15.52 0.67
C LEU A 423 -13.10 -15.28 1.81
N GLY A 424 -13.22 -14.15 2.51
CA GLY A 424 -12.44 -13.87 3.72
C GLY A 424 -12.76 -14.85 4.85
N ALA A 425 -14.03 -15.23 5.03
CA ALA A 425 -14.46 -16.22 6.02
C ALA A 425 -13.92 -17.62 5.70
N SER A 426 -13.98 -18.07 4.44
CA SER A 426 -13.39 -19.36 4.04
C SER A 426 -11.90 -19.43 4.32
N LEU A 427 -11.14 -18.37 3.98
CA LEU A 427 -9.71 -18.31 4.30
C LEU A 427 -9.48 -18.32 5.82
N LEU A 428 -10.21 -17.49 6.58
CA LEU A 428 -9.97 -17.38 8.02
C LEU A 428 -10.41 -18.61 8.82
N ASN A 429 -11.49 -19.29 8.42
CA ASN A 429 -11.88 -20.58 8.99
C ASN A 429 -10.76 -21.61 8.83
N TYR A 430 -10.23 -21.76 7.61
CA TYR A 430 -9.11 -22.66 7.33
C TYR A 430 -7.88 -22.36 8.20
N LEU A 431 -7.55 -21.08 8.42
CA LEU A 431 -6.42 -20.67 9.26
C LEU A 431 -6.65 -20.89 10.77
N LEU A 432 -7.91 -21.02 11.20
CA LEU A 432 -8.28 -21.27 12.60
C LEU A 432 -8.48 -22.75 12.92
N GLU A 433 -8.91 -23.56 11.95
CA GLU A 433 -9.13 -25.00 12.09
C GLU A 433 -7.81 -25.79 11.94
N SER A 434 -7.14 -26.02 13.07
CA SER A 434 -5.85 -26.72 13.10
C SER A 434 -5.93 -28.14 12.51
N GLY A 435 -5.06 -28.43 11.55
CA GLY A 435 -4.91 -29.77 10.95
C GLY A 435 -5.82 -30.08 9.76
N ASN A 436 -6.76 -29.20 9.38
CA ASN A 436 -7.67 -29.43 8.26
C ASN A 436 -7.07 -29.06 6.89
N GLU A 437 -7.54 -29.74 5.84
CA GLU A 437 -7.37 -29.30 4.45
C GLU A 437 -8.32 -28.14 4.15
N TYR A 438 -8.03 -27.33 3.13
CA TYR A 438 -8.97 -26.29 2.67
C TYR A 438 -10.17 -26.93 1.99
N ILE A 439 -11.38 -26.71 2.53
CA ILE A 439 -12.63 -27.26 2.00
C ILE A 439 -13.46 -26.12 1.38
N PRO A 440 -13.68 -26.12 0.04
CA PRO A 440 -14.58 -25.19 -0.63
C PRO A 440 -16.02 -25.15 -0.09
N ASP A 441 -16.63 -23.98 -0.07
CA ASP A 441 -18.05 -23.83 0.30
C ASP A 441 -18.96 -24.35 -0.82
N GLN A 442 -19.43 -25.58 -0.63
CA GLN A 442 -20.33 -26.28 -1.54
C GLN A 442 -21.66 -25.54 -1.80
N ASN A 443 -22.12 -24.66 -0.92
CA ASN A 443 -23.32 -23.83 -1.15
C ASN A 443 -23.01 -22.62 -2.02
N ARG A 444 -21.81 -22.04 -1.88
CA ARG A 444 -21.31 -20.95 -2.71
C ARG A 444 -21.10 -21.41 -4.15
N LEU A 445 -20.43 -22.55 -4.34
CA LEU A 445 -20.24 -23.19 -5.65
C LEU A 445 -21.58 -23.49 -6.35
N LYS A 446 -22.56 -24.07 -5.64
CA LYS A 446 -23.91 -24.35 -6.18
C LYS A 446 -24.67 -23.07 -6.55
N SER A 447 -24.58 -22.03 -5.73
CA SER A 447 -25.21 -20.73 -6.02
C SER A 447 -24.63 -20.10 -7.28
N SER A 448 -23.30 -20.14 -7.44
CA SER A 448 -22.61 -19.66 -8.64
C SER A 448 -22.93 -20.52 -9.87
N ALA A 449 -22.97 -21.85 -9.75
CA ALA A 449 -23.42 -22.75 -10.81
C ALA A 449 -24.85 -22.43 -11.28
N LYS A 450 -25.77 -22.19 -10.35
CA LYS A 450 -27.15 -21.81 -10.66
C LYS A 450 -27.23 -20.45 -11.37
N LEU A 451 -26.45 -19.46 -10.94
CA LEU A 451 -26.41 -18.14 -11.56
C LEU A 451 -25.94 -18.21 -13.02
N LEU A 452 -24.84 -18.94 -13.28
CA LEU A 452 -24.32 -19.15 -14.63
C LEU A 452 -25.28 -19.98 -15.50
N TYR A 453 -25.87 -21.04 -14.95
CA TYR A 453 -26.89 -21.85 -15.62
C TYR A 453 -28.10 -21.01 -16.08
N GLU A 454 -28.62 -20.15 -15.20
CA GLU A 454 -29.78 -19.31 -15.54
C GLU A 454 -29.47 -18.29 -16.63
N ASP A 455 -28.25 -17.75 -16.67
CA ASP A 455 -27.83 -16.79 -17.71
C ASP A 455 -27.57 -17.47 -19.06
N LEU A 456 -26.79 -18.56 -19.08
CA LEU A 456 -26.56 -19.36 -20.28
C LEU A 456 -27.88 -19.86 -20.90
N ARG A 457 -28.83 -20.32 -20.08
CA ARG A 457 -30.17 -20.76 -20.54
C ARG A 457 -31.03 -19.63 -21.11
N ARG A 458 -30.80 -18.37 -20.72
CA ARG A 458 -31.51 -17.21 -21.30
C ARG A 458 -30.93 -16.83 -22.66
N GLN A 459 -29.62 -17.01 -22.85
CA GLN A 459 -28.90 -16.60 -24.05
C GLN A 459 -28.92 -17.68 -25.14
N CYS A 460 -28.71 -18.96 -24.79
CA CYS A 460 -28.67 -20.08 -25.73
C CYS A 460 -30.00 -20.84 -25.74
N LYS A 461 -30.70 -20.81 -26.88
CA LYS A 461 -31.99 -21.50 -27.05
C LYS A 461 -31.90 -22.83 -27.80
N GLU A 462 -30.83 -23.05 -28.55
CA GLU A 462 -30.66 -24.24 -29.38
C GLU A 462 -29.91 -25.36 -28.63
N SER A 463 -28.97 -25.01 -27.74
CA SER A 463 -28.28 -25.98 -26.87
C SER A 463 -29.14 -26.43 -25.69
N ILE A 464 -29.08 -27.73 -25.35
CA ILE A 464 -29.72 -28.29 -24.16
C ILE A 464 -28.78 -28.09 -22.96
N ILE A 465 -29.17 -27.21 -22.03
CA ILE A 465 -28.41 -26.92 -20.82
C ILE A 465 -29.13 -27.51 -19.60
N THR A 466 -28.40 -28.26 -18.78
CA THR A 466 -28.91 -28.97 -17.59
C THR A 466 -27.99 -28.76 -16.39
N LEU A 467 -28.57 -28.47 -15.23
CA LEU A 467 -27.85 -28.30 -13.96
C LEU A 467 -27.82 -29.63 -13.19
N ASP A 468 -26.71 -29.92 -12.51
CA ASP A 468 -26.51 -31.13 -11.69
C ASP A 468 -26.69 -32.48 -12.44
N LYS A 469 -26.48 -32.52 -13.77
CA LYS A 469 -26.66 -33.73 -14.59
C LYS A 469 -25.60 -34.79 -14.21
N THR A 470 -26.06 -36.02 -13.96
CA THR A 470 -25.19 -37.19 -13.81
C THR A 470 -24.98 -37.86 -15.17
N ILE A 471 -23.72 -38.12 -15.55
CA ILE A 471 -23.35 -38.83 -16.77
C ILE A 471 -22.30 -39.93 -16.50
N SER A 472 -22.13 -40.84 -17.46
CA SER A 472 -21.10 -41.90 -17.40
C SER A 472 -20.34 -41.97 -18.73
N PRO A 473 -19.47 -40.99 -19.03
CA PRO A 473 -18.64 -41.00 -20.22
C PRO A 473 -17.52 -42.04 -20.09
N ALA A 474 -16.81 -42.34 -21.19
CA ALA A 474 -15.79 -43.39 -21.19
C ALA A 474 -14.74 -43.18 -20.09
N GLY A 475 -14.56 -44.18 -19.21
CA GLY A 475 -13.66 -44.13 -18.06
C GLY A 475 -14.28 -43.65 -16.74
N TYR A 476 -15.49 -43.08 -16.76
CA TYR A 476 -16.15 -42.51 -15.58
C TYR A 476 -17.54 -43.10 -15.35
N SER A 477 -17.94 -43.25 -14.08
CA SER A 477 -19.27 -43.74 -13.71
C SER A 477 -19.94 -42.79 -12.73
N ASN A 478 -21.18 -42.40 -13.02
CA ASN A 478 -22.00 -41.50 -12.20
C ASN A 478 -21.35 -40.14 -11.91
N LEU A 479 -20.60 -39.59 -12.87
CA LEU A 479 -19.97 -38.28 -12.76
C LEU A 479 -21.06 -37.20 -12.73
N LYS A 480 -21.17 -36.48 -11.61
CA LYS A 480 -22.12 -35.37 -11.45
C LYS A 480 -21.49 -34.05 -11.91
N ILE A 481 -22.00 -33.49 -13.01
CA ILE A 481 -21.53 -32.23 -13.59
C ILE A 481 -22.41 -31.07 -13.09
N PRO A 482 -21.82 -29.96 -12.58
CA PRO A 482 -22.58 -28.79 -12.14
C PRO A 482 -23.46 -28.17 -13.25
N ILE A 483 -22.90 -27.95 -14.44
CA ILE A 483 -23.66 -27.52 -15.63
C ILE A 483 -23.20 -28.33 -16.84
N HIS A 484 -24.09 -29.16 -17.38
CA HIS A 484 -23.88 -29.91 -18.61
C HIS A 484 -24.57 -29.23 -19.78
N ILE A 485 -23.85 -29.05 -20.88
CA ILE A 485 -24.29 -28.46 -22.14
C ILE A 485 -24.22 -29.53 -23.23
N SER A 486 -25.27 -29.63 -24.05
CA SER A 486 -25.29 -30.44 -25.27
C SER A 486 -25.68 -29.55 -26.44
N ASN A 487 -24.80 -29.42 -27.44
CA ASN A 487 -25.06 -28.63 -28.64
C ASN A 487 -25.81 -29.45 -29.71
N PRO A 488 -26.52 -28.78 -30.65
CA PRO A 488 -27.15 -29.45 -31.81
C PRO A 488 -26.18 -30.29 -32.64
N ASP A 489 -24.92 -29.84 -32.75
CA ASP A 489 -23.85 -30.51 -33.49
C ASP A 489 -23.29 -31.78 -32.79
N GLY A 490 -23.87 -32.18 -31.65
CA GLY A 490 -23.48 -33.38 -30.90
C GLY A 490 -22.27 -33.21 -29.97
N GLN A 491 -21.71 -32.00 -29.87
CA GLN A 491 -20.66 -31.67 -28.91
C GLN A 491 -21.25 -31.55 -27.49
N GLU A 492 -20.73 -32.32 -26.53
CA GLU A 492 -21.06 -32.17 -25.10
C GLU A 492 -19.96 -31.41 -24.36
N ALA A 493 -20.36 -30.60 -23.38
CA ALA A 493 -19.46 -29.84 -22.53
C ALA A 493 -19.90 -29.84 -21.06
N ALA A 494 -18.90 -29.81 -20.18
CA ALA A 494 -19.05 -29.90 -18.74
C ALA A 494 -18.45 -28.66 -18.09
N VAL A 495 -19.29 -27.69 -17.72
CA VAL A 495 -18.82 -26.49 -16.99
C VAL A 495 -18.73 -26.83 -15.51
N ILE A 496 -17.54 -26.69 -14.96
CA ILE A 496 -17.15 -27.04 -13.60
C ILE A 496 -16.88 -25.75 -12.85
N ILE A 497 -17.64 -25.51 -11.77
CA ILE A 497 -17.40 -24.34 -10.93
C ILE A 497 -16.32 -24.68 -9.91
N CYS A 498 -15.20 -23.96 -9.97
CA CYS A 498 -14.08 -24.09 -9.05
C CYS A 498 -14.14 -23.01 -7.97
N ASP A 499 -13.56 -23.30 -6.81
CA ASP A 499 -13.42 -22.34 -5.71
C ASP A 499 -12.34 -21.32 -6.02
N SER A 500 -12.58 -20.05 -5.72
CA SER A 500 -11.65 -18.97 -6.09
C SER A 500 -10.29 -19.04 -5.39
N LEU A 501 -10.20 -19.69 -4.23
CA LEU A 501 -8.94 -19.91 -3.52
C LEU A 501 -8.18 -21.13 -4.04
N THR A 502 -8.86 -22.08 -4.68
CA THR A 502 -8.27 -23.27 -5.32
C THR A 502 -8.83 -23.49 -6.73
N PRO A 503 -8.68 -22.53 -7.68
CA PRO A 503 -9.38 -22.60 -8.95
C PRO A 503 -8.88 -23.73 -9.85
N ASP A 504 -7.62 -24.13 -9.64
CA ASP A 504 -6.94 -25.22 -10.32
C ASP A 504 -7.26 -26.60 -9.69
N THR A 505 -8.04 -26.64 -8.61
CA THR A 505 -8.49 -27.87 -7.94
C THR A 505 -10.03 -27.91 -7.90
N PRO A 506 -10.68 -28.68 -8.77
CA PRO A 506 -12.14 -28.75 -8.82
C PRO A 506 -12.69 -29.43 -7.56
N PRO A 507 -13.98 -29.24 -7.24
CA PRO A 507 -14.50 -29.45 -5.87
C PRO A 507 -14.69 -30.91 -5.43
N ASN A 508 -14.22 -31.90 -6.19
CA ASN A 508 -14.11 -33.30 -5.79
C ASN A 508 -13.18 -34.09 -6.74
N ASP A 509 -12.62 -35.20 -6.23
CA ASP A 509 -11.65 -36.06 -6.93
C ASP A 509 -12.12 -36.57 -8.30
N GLN A 510 -13.43 -36.82 -8.46
CA GLN A 510 -13.97 -37.28 -9.75
C GLN A 510 -13.91 -36.19 -10.82
N LEU A 511 -14.18 -34.94 -10.44
CA LEU A 511 -14.02 -33.79 -11.33
C LEU A 511 -12.55 -33.46 -11.57
N SER A 512 -11.65 -33.69 -10.59
CA SER A 512 -10.19 -33.56 -10.78
C SER A 512 -9.69 -34.53 -11.85
N GLN A 513 -9.97 -35.83 -11.68
CA GLN A 513 -9.59 -36.86 -12.64
C GLN A 513 -10.16 -36.57 -14.04
N PHE A 514 -11.41 -36.11 -14.12
CA PHE A 514 -12.08 -35.74 -15.37
C PHE A 514 -11.48 -34.51 -16.05
N LEU A 515 -10.97 -33.53 -15.29
CA LEU A 515 -10.24 -32.38 -15.83
C LEU A 515 -8.84 -32.77 -16.32
N ASP A 516 -8.13 -33.64 -15.60
CA ASP A 516 -6.81 -34.14 -15.99
C ASP A 516 -6.86 -35.08 -17.21
N ASN A 517 -7.90 -35.91 -17.29
CA ASN A 517 -8.07 -36.95 -18.32
C ASN A 517 -9.49 -36.90 -18.92
N PRO A 518 -9.82 -35.86 -19.70
CA PRO A 518 -11.14 -35.71 -20.28
C PRO A 518 -11.39 -36.77 -21.37
N PRO A 519 -12.54 -37.48 -21.32
CA PRO A 519 -12.95 -38.34 -22.42
C PRO A 519 -13.34 -37.44 -23.61
N GLY A 520 -12.81 -37.72 -24.80
CA GLY A 520 -13.02 -36.89 -25.99
C GLY A 520 -14.48 -36.69 -26.45
N SER A 521 -15.45 -37.32 -25.78
CA SER A 521 -16.88 -37.07 -25.94
C SER A 521 -17.43 -35.87 -25.16
N VAL A 522 -16.78 -35.45 -24.07
CA VAL A 522 -17.25 -34.35 -23.20
C VAL A 522 -16.09 -33.44 -22.81
N ILE A 523 -16.14 -32.17 -23.20
CA ILE A 523 -15.06 -31.22 -22.95
C ILE A 523 -15.25 -30.50 -21.60
N PRO A 524 -14.28 -30.53 -20.67
CA PRO A 524 -14.37 -29.79 -19.41
C PRO A 524 -14.08 -28.30 -19.59
N TYR A 525 -14.80 -27.46 -18.85
CA TYR A 525 -14.58 -26.02 -18.76
C TYR A 525 -14.57 -25.59 -17.29
N PRO A 526 -13.39 -25.44 -16.65
CA PRO A 526 -13.30 -24.91 -15.29
C PRO A 526 -13.58 -23.40 -15.30
N VAL A 527 -14.34 -22.93 -14.30
CA VAL A 527 -14.76 -21.53 -14.15
C VAL A 527 -14.71 -21.14 -12.68
N ASP A 528 -14.02 -20.04 -12.37
CA ASP A 528 -13.94 -19.48 -11.00
C ASP A 528 -15.30 -18.89 -10.56
N GLU A 529 -15.81 -19.31 -9.41
CA GLU A 529 -17.07 -18.82 -8.84
C GLU A 529 -17.12 -17.30 -8.60
N LEU A 530 -15.99 -16.65 -8.32
CA LEU A 530 -15.89 -15.20 -8.11
C LEU A 530 -15.94 -14.44 -9.43
N GLU A 531 -15.41 -15.03 -10.51
CA GLU A 531 -15.61 -14.52 -11.86
C GLU A 531 -17.07 -14.64 -12.29
N VAL A 532 -17.75 -15.75 -11.96
CA VAL A 532 -19.20 -15.88 -12.17
C VAL A 532 -19.98 -14.80 -11.42
N LYS A 533 -19.67 -14.55 -10.14
CA LYS A 533 -20.35 -13.51 -9.35
C LYS A 533 -20.09 -12.08 -9.86
N ASN A 534 -18.87 -11.77 -10.30
CA ASN A 534 -18.47 -10.40 -10.64
C ASN A 534 -18.58 -10.04 -12.13
N LEU A 535 -18.43 -11.02 -13.02
CA LEU A 535 -18.25 -10.85 -14.47
C LEU A 535 -19.19 -11.75 -15.30
N LEU A 536 -20.32 -12.19 -14.72
CA LEU A 536 -21.31 -13.10 -15.33
C LEU A 536 -21.51 -12.91 -16.86
N PRO A 537 -21.78 -11.70 -17.40
CA PRO A 537 -22.05 -11.55 -18.83
C PRO A 537 -20.83 -11.84 -19.71
N GLN A 538 -19.61 -11.60 -19.19
CA GLN A 538 -18.35 -11.87 -19.89
C GLN A 538 -18.05 -13.37 -19.90
N ILE A 539 -18.27 -14.05 -18.77
CA ILE A 539 -18.10 -15.50 -18.63
C ILE A 539 -19.08 -16.25 -19.52
N SER A 540 -20.37 -15.88 -19.49
CA SER A 540 -21.38 -16.44 -20.40
C SER A 540 -21.01 -16.20 -21.87
N SER A 541 -20.67 -14.95 -22.25
CA SER A 541 -20.26 -14.64 -23.62
C SER A 541 -19.03 -15.42 -24.07
N LYS A 542 -18.05 -15.64 -23.18
CA LYS A 542 -16.86 -16.45 -23.47
C LYS A 542 -17.25 -17.90 -23.72
N LEU A 543 -17.97 -18.54 -22.80
CA LEU A 543 -18.44 -19.92 -22.95
C LEU A 543 -19.26 -20.12 -24.23
N ILE A 544 -20.16 -19.19 -24.55
CA ILE A 544 -20.99 -19.25 -25.76
C ILE A 544 -20.15 -19.22 -27.04
N ASN A 545 -19.09 -18.41 -27.10
CA ASN A 545 -18.20 -18.36 -28.25
C ASN A 545 -17.27 -19.59 -28.31
N ASP A 546 -16.68 -19.99 -27.18
CA ASP A 546 -15.77 -21.14 -27.08
C ASP A 546 -16.49 -22.46 -27.43
N LEU A 547 -17.78 -22.57 -27.08
CA LEU A 547 -18.65 -23.72 -27.37
C LEU A 547 -19.52 -23.53 -28.63
N SER A 548 -19.37 -22.44 -29.38
CA SER A 548 -20.18 -22.15 -30.59
C SER A 548 -21.70 -22.23 -30.40
N MET A 549 -22.23 -21.89 -29.21
CA MET A 549 -23.64 -22.08 -28.79
C MET A 549 -24.60 -20.99 -29.31
N ARG A 550 -24.49 -20.60 -30.59
CA ARG A 550 -25.29 -19.50 -31.15
C ARG A 550 -26.73 -19.89 -31.49
#